data_AF-A0A504KMT5-F1
#
_entry.id   AF-A0A504KMT5-F1
#
_cell.length_a   1.000
_cell.length_b   1.000
_cell.length_c   1.000
_cell.angle_alpha   90.00
_cell.angle_beta   90.00
_cell.angle_gamma   90.00
#
_symmetry.space_group_name_H-M   'P 1'
#
loop_
_entity.id
_entity.type
_entity.pdbx_description
1 polymer ?
#
loop_
_entity_poly.entity_id
_entity_poly.type
_entity_poly.pdbx_seq_one_letter_code
_entity_poly.pdbx_strand_id
1 'polypeptide(L)' 'MSEQEQAEIRLEYSRLKQEHADFDAAINAMIATGCDPLQIQRMKKKKLMLKDRLSALEDRIIPDIIA' A
#
# COMPACT_ATOMS: atom_id res chain seq x y z
N MET A 1 13.96 -16.49 -9.68
CA MET A 1 12.70 -16.68 -8.95
C MET A 1 11.85 -17.67 -9.73
N SER A 2 11.13 -18.56 -9.06
CA SER A 2 10.17 -19.44 -9.75
C SER A 2 8.95 -18.63 -10.22
N GLU A 3 8.22 -19.10 -11.23
CA GLU A 3 6.96 -18.47 -11.66
C GLU A 3 5.94 -18.36 -10.51
N GLN A 4 5.98 -19.32 -9.58
CA GLN A 4 5.16 -19.34 -8.37
C GLN A 4 5.51 -18.19 -7.42
N GLU A 5 6.81 -17.99 -7.14
CA GLU A 5 7.28 -16.88 -6.31
C GLU A 5 6.88 -15.52 -6.92
N GLN A 6 7.01 -15.36 -8.24
CA GLN A 6 6.58 -14.14 -8.91
C GLN A 6 5.06 -13.91 -8.82
N ALA A 7 4.26 -14.97 -8.94
CA ALA A 7 2.81 -14.89 -8.80
C ALA A 7 2.39 -14.48 -7.38
N GLU A 8 3.05 -15.04 -6.36
CA GLU A 8 2.83 -14.69 -4.95
C GLU A 8 3.16 -13.22 -4.67
N ILE A 9 4.32 -12.74 -5.15
CA ILE A 9 4.74 -11.34 -4.98
C ILE A 9 3.74 -10.38 -5.65
N ARG A 10 3.27 -10.70 -6.87
CA ARG A 10 2.26 -9.88 -7.56
C ARG A 10 0.92 -9.86 -6.83
N LEU A 11 0.51 -11.00 -6.25
CA LEU A 11 -0.71 -11.10 -5.47
C LEU A 11 -0.63 -10.28 -4.18
N GLU A 12 0.50 -10.37 -3.46
CA GLU A 12 0.76 -9.57 -2.27
C GLU A 12 0.78 -8.07 -2.59
N TYR A 13 1.46 -7.67 -3.67
CA TYR A 13 1.48 -6.28 -4.14
C TYR A 13 0.07 -5.77 -4.44
N SER A 14 -0.75 -6.54 -5.17
CA SER A 14 -2.14 -6.18 -5.47
C SER A 14 -2.96 -5.99 -4.19
N ARG A 15 -2.79 -6.89 -3.21
CA ARG A 15 -3.48 -6.81 -1.91
C ARG A 15 -3.09 -5.54 -1.14
N LEU A 16 -1.79 -5.25 -1.03
CA LEU A 16 -1.30 -4.06 -0.34
C LEU A 16 -1.72 -2.77 -1.05
N LYS A 17 -1.81 -2.80 -2.39
CA LYS A 17 -2.26 -1.65 -3.20
C LYS A 17 -3.73 -1.34 -2.94
N GLN A 18 -4.56 -2.37 -2.86
CA GLN A 18 -5.97 -2.24 -2.48
C GLN A 18 -6.10 -1.70 -1.05
N GLU A 19 -5.38 -2.28 -0.09
CA GLU A 19 -5.40 -1.83 1.31
C GLU A 19 -4.97 -0.36 1.43
N HIS A 20 -3.94 0.06 0.70
CA HIS A 20 -3.49 1.46 0.65
C HIS A 20 -4.57 2.40 0.08
N ALA A 21 -5.32 1.97 -0.93
CA ALA A 21 -6.44 2.74 -1.49
C ALA A 21 -7.60 2.86 -0.48
N ASP A 22 -7.91 1.77 0.24
CA ASP A 22 -8.92 1.76 1.29
C ASP A 22 -8.57 2.74 2.43
N PHE A 23 -7.29 2.78 2.84
CA PHE A 23 -6.81 3.77 3.81
C PHE A 23 -6.99 5.20 3.31
N ASP A 24 -6.79 5.45 2.02
CA ASP A 24 -6.99 6.78 1.44
C ASP A 24 -8.46 7.21 1.46
N ALA A 25 -9.36 6.31 1.05
CA ALA A 25 -10.80 6.52 1.12
C ALA A 25 -11.25 6.78 2.57
N ALA A 26 -10.76 5.99 3.53
CA ALA A 26 -11.06 6.17 4.95
C ALA A 26 -10.55 7.51 5.49
N ILE A 27 -9.33 7.93 5.15
CA ILE A 27 -8.78 9.23 5.55
C ILE A 27 -9.63 10.38 4.99
N ASN A 28 -10.03 10.30 3.72
CA ASN A 28 -10.87 11.33 3.10
C ASN A 28 -12.25 11.41 3.77
N ALA A 29 -12.85 10.26 4.08
CA ALA A 29 -14.10 10.21 4.83
C ALA A 29 -13.94 10.84 6.23
N MET A 30 -12.89 10.48 6.96
CA MET A 30 -12.60 11.04 8.29
C MET A 30 -12.39 12.56 8.26
N ILE A 31 -11.75 13.09 7.23
CA ILE A 31 -11.58 14.53 7.04
C ILE A 31 -12.94 15.18 6.78
N ALA A 32 -13.76 14.61 5.89
CA ALA A 32 -15.08 15.13 5.55
C ALA A 32 -16.04 15.14 6.75
N THR A 33 -15.93 14.15 7.65
CA THR A 33 -16.75 14.07 8.86
C THR A 33 -16.20 14.89 10.04
N GLY A 34 -15.04 15.53 9.89
CA GLY A 34 -14.40 16.30 10.97
C GLY A 34 -13.90 15.44 12.12
N CYS A 35 -13.37 14.24 11.84
CA CYS A 35 -12.77 13.39 12.86
C CYS A 35 -11.56 14.04 13.53
N ASP A 36 -11.20 13.52 14.70
CA ASP A 36 -10.07 13.98 15.48
C ASP A 36 -8.73 13.93 14.66
N PRO A 37 -7.93 15.02 14.69
CA PRO A 37 -6.69 15.10 13.94
C PRO A 37 -5.66 14.02 14.28
N LEU A 38 -5.60 13.54 15.53
CA LEU A 38 -4.67 12.49 15.94
C LEU A 38 -5.07 11.14 15.33
N GLN A 39 -6.37 10.86 15.20
CA GLN A 39 -6.84 9.66 14.50
C GLN A 39 -6.49 9.71 13.01
N ILE A 40 -6.69 10.86 12.36
CA ILE A 40 -6.32 11.06 10.95
C ILE A 40 -4.79 10.89 10.77
N GLN A 41 -3.97 11.43 11.67
CA GLN A 41 -2.51 11.24 11.63
C GLN A 41 -2.11 9.77 11.78
N ARG A 42 -2.75 9.02 12.68
CA ARG A 42 -2.49 7.58 12.85
C ARG A 42 -2.82 6.80 11.57
N MET A 43 -3.92 7.14 10.90
CA MET A 43 -4.29 6.51 9.62
C MET A 43 -3.30 6.85 8.52
N LYS A 44 -2.87 8.12 8.41
CA LYS A 44 -1.82 8.54 7.47
C LYS A 44 -0.50 7.81 7.71
N LYS A 45 -0.12 7.59 8.97
CA LYS A 45 1.10 6.81 9.31
C LYS A 45 1.00 5.36 8.86
N LYS A 46 -0.16 4.72 9.05
CA LYS A 46 -0.41 3.35 8.54
C LYS A 46 -0.36 3.30 7.01
N LYS A 47 -1.00 4.27 6.34
CA LYS A 47 -0.94 4.42 4.88
C LYS A 47 0.49 4.56 4.38
N LEU A 48 1.33 5.35 5.06
CA LEU A 48 2.75 5.51 4.71
C LEU A 48 3.52 4.18 4.80
N MET A 49 3.32 3.40 5.86
CA MET A 49 3.95 2.08 6.00
C MET A 49 3.56 1.11 4.88
N LEU A 50 2.30 1.16 4.42
CA LEU A 50 1.85 0.36 3.27
C LEU A 50 2.50 0.82 1.97
N LYS A 51 2.63 2.14 1.77
CA LYS A 51 3.35 2.71 0.64
C LYS A 51 4.81 2.27 0.61
N ASP A 52 5.50 2.31 1.75
CA ASP A 52 6.91 1.89 1.84
C ASP A 52 7.07 0.39 1.50
N ARG A 53 6.13 -0.45 1.95
CA ARG A 53 6.08 -1.88 1.59
C ARG A 53 5.78 -2.10 0.11
N LEU A 54 4.86 -1.33 -0.46
CA LEU A 54 4.55 -1.37 -1.88
C LEU A 54 5.79 -1.03 -2.71
N SER A 55 6.51 0.04 -2.39
CA SER A 55 7.76 0.40 -3.07
C SER A 55 8.79 -0.73 -3.00
N ALA A 56 8.97 -1.35 -1.82
CA ALA A 56 9.91 -2.46 -1.66
C ALA A 56 9.52 -3.72 -2.46
N LEU A 57 8.23 -3.97 -2.65
CA LEU A 57 7.73 -5.05 -3.51
C LEU A 57 7.82 -4.68 -4.99
N GLU A 58 7.55 -3.42 -5.35
CA GLU A 58 7.76 -2.89 -6.69
C GLU A 58 9.22 -3.08 -7.12
N ASP A 59 10.17 -2.73 -6.26
CA ASP A 59 11.61 -2.93 -6.49
C ASP A 59 12.01 -4.40 -6.64
N ARG A 60 11.17 -5.36 -6.21
CA ARG A 60 11.37 -6.81 -6.41
C ARG A 60 10.66 -7.37 -7.64
N ILE A 61 9.57 -6.73 -8.09
CA ILE A 61 8.83 -7.10 -9.32
C ILE A 61 9.47 -6.44 -10.55
N ILE A 62 9.91 -5.18 -10.43
CA ILE A 62 10.49 -4.36 -11.49
C ILE A 62 11.94 -4.71 -11.91
N PRO A 63 12.81 -5.43 -11.14
CA PRO A 63 14.16 -5.71 -11.62
C PRO A 63 14.16 -6.56 -12.91
N ASP A 64 13.08 -7.29 -13.21
CA ASP A 64 12.90 -8.09 -14.44
C ASP A 64 12.34 -7.29 -15.64
N ILE A 65 11.95 -6.02 -15.47
CA ILE A 65 11.32 -5.21 -16.54
C ILE A 65 12.32 -4.21 -17.16
N ILE A 66 13.47 -3.98 -16.51
CA ILE A 66 14.53 -3.04 -16.94
C ILE A 66 15.90 -3.74 -17.02
N ALA A 67 15.93 -5.03 -17.41
CA ALA A 67 17.14 -5.79 -17.71
C ALA A 67 17.19 -6.15 -19.20
#